data_AF-A0A928Z509-F1
#
_entry.id   AF-A0A928Z509-F1
#
_cell.length_a   1.000
_cell.length_b   1.000
_cell.length_c   1.000
_cell.angle_alpha   90.00
_cell.angle_beta   90.00
_cell.angle_gamma   90.00
#
_symmetry.space_group_name_H-M   'P 1'
#
loop_
_entity.id
_entity.type
_entity.pdbx_description
1 polymer ?
#
loop_
_entity_poly.entity_id
_entity_poly.type
_entity_poly.pdbx_seq_one_letter_code
_entity_poly.pdbx_strand_id
1 'polypeptide(L)'
;MNRPTDFAFSAQSTAWHRADQPVTGGALPLTTSLNHAAARSVLFIDSGVEDYKTLVQSAAAGTEIYRLRDGVDATQQITNTLLGRSGIESVQIVSHGRGGGLKLGESWLNAANLSTYANQLRSWGEALTDSADILLYGCNVGAGAAGQGFVNLLAQATGADVAASEDLTGNAALGGDWVLEVTSENGQIESRSLMAADFGSVLQTFTVTNTANDGAGSLRQAIQDANDTAGDDVIQFDGATFADGSVDTLNLSAALPRIDSNVSLRGGSDTLALTGITDSTLFFVESGTVSFQDFVLDGGGTNGNRLIFVDGGNVNLTDMTLQNGFAQGGAGSGGGLGAGGALFINEGATVNIANTSFLNNQAIGGAGGTAGGAGGGLAGLRGFKGTGS
;
A
#
# COMPACT_ATOMS: atom_id res chain seq x y z
N MET A 1 -24.64 -18.54 -59.07
CA MET A 1 -23.17 -18.36 -59.04
C MET A 1 -22.79 -17.79 -57.68
N ASN A 2 -21.59 -18.16 -57.19
CA ASN A 2 -20.90 -17.70 -55.98
C ASN A 2 -21.62 -17.70 -54.61
N ARG A 3 -21.08 -18.53 -53.72
CA ARG A 3 -20.94 -18.37 -52.25
C ARG A 3 -19.58 -17.66 -51.98
N PRO A 4 -19.11 -17.45 -50.73
CA PRO A 4 -19.73 -17.63 -49.39
C PRO A 4 -20.06 -16.22 -48.79
N THR A 5 -20.21 -15.93 -47.48
CA THR A 5 -20.02 -16.63 -46.18
C THR A 5 -21.34 -16.51 -45.33
N ASP A 6 -21.46 -16.63 -43.99
CA ASP A 6 -20.50 -16.76 -42.87
C ASP A 6 -21.10 -17.51 -41.64
N PHE A 7 -20.38 -17.53 -40.51
CA PHE A 7 -20.70 -18.26 -39.26
C PHE A 7 -22.06 -17.91 -38.60
N ALA A 8 -22.73 -18.96 -38.10
CA ALA A 8 -23.84 -18.86 -37.15
C ALA A 8 -23.36 -19.13 -35.71
N PHE A 9 -23.68 -18.22 -34.77
CA PHE A 9 -23.50 -18.46 -33.34
C PHE A 9 -24.70 -19.26 -32.79
N SER A 10 -24.44 -20.41 -32.17
CA SER A 10 -25.46 -21.25 -31.53
C SER A 10 -25.37 -21.13 -30.01
N ALA A 11 -26.29 -20.40 -29.40
CA ALA A 11 -26.39 -20.35 -27.94
C ALA A 11 -27.03 -21.63 -27.38
N GLN A 12 -26.43 -22.21 -26.35
CA GLN A 12 -27.10 -23.08 -25.37
C GLN A 12 -26.68 -22.67 -23.95
N SER A 13 -27.50 -23.04 -22.97
CA SER A 13 -27.75 -22.21 -21.80
C SER A 13 -27.49 -22.91 -20.45
N THR A 14 -27.06 -22.10 -19.48
CA THR A 14 -27.37 -22.19 -18.04
C THR A 14 -27.13 -23.53 -17.33
N ALA A 15 -26.14 -23.53 -16.43
CA ALA A 15 -26.21 -24.25 -15.16
C ALA A 15 -25.75 -23.31 -14.03
N TRP A 16 -26.70 -22.71 -13.30
CA TRP A 16 -26.39 -22.00 -12.05
C TRP A 16 -26.14 -23.04 -10.96
N HIS A 17 -24.89 -23.20 -10.52
CA HIS A 17 -24.60 -23.87 -9.26
C HIS A 17 -24.64 -22.87 -8.10
N ARG A 18 -25.12 -23.34 -6.94
CA ARG A 18 -25.50 -22.49 -5.81
C ARG A 18 -24.29 -21.85 -5.14
N ALA A 19 -24.50 -20.63 -4.63
CA ALA A 19 -23.71 -20.10 -3.53
C ALA A 19 -24.00 -20.91 -2.26
N ASP A 20 -23.15 -21.89 -1.96
CA ASP A 20 -22.95 -22.42 -0.60
C ASP A 20 -21.60 -23.17 -0.55
N GLN A 21 -20.50 -22.41 -0.37
CA GLN A 21 -19.15 -22.91 -0.05
C GLN A 21 -18.53 -21.94 0.96
N PRO A 22 -17.81 -22.43 1.99
CA PRO A 22 -17.22 -21.56 3.01
C PRO A 22 -16.07 -20.73 2.43
N VAL A 23 -15.95 -19.47 2.88
CA VAL A 23 -14.83 -18.59 2.52
C VAL A 23 -13.57 -19.04 3.26
N THR A 24 -12.84 -20.00 2.69
CA THR A 24 -11.53 -20.46 3.17
C THR A 24 -10.44 -19.47 2.76
N GLY A 25 -9.54 -19.11 3.68
CA GLY A 25 -8.64 -17.95 3.56
C GLY A 25 -7.44 -18.08 2.60
N GLY A 26 -7.63 -18.53 1.36
CA GLY A 26 -6.61 -18.47 0.29
C GLY A 26 -6.42 -17.07 -0.29
N ALA A 27 -5.42 -16.90 -1.16
CA ALA A 27 -5.22 -15.67 -1.94
C ALA A 27 -6.27 -15.54 -3.06
N LEU A 28 -6.46 -14.34 -3.62
CA LEU A 28 -7.50 -14.09 -4.65
C LEU A 28 -6.97 -14.38 -6.07
N PRO A 29 -7.56 -15.33 -6.83
CA PRO A 29 -7.17 -15.59 -8.22
C PRO A 29 -7.63 -14.47 -9.15
N LEU A 30 -6.79 -14.07 -10.11
CA LEU A 30 -7.04 -12.87 -10.93
C LEU A 30 -7.60 -13.10 -12.35
N THR A 31 -7.49 -14.29 -12.96
CA THR A 31 -7.98 -14.53 -14.34
C THR A 31 -8.54 -15.95 -14.58
N THR A 32 -9.19 -16.15 -15.73
CA THR A 32 -9.81 -17.41 -16.16
C THR A 32 -8.83 -18.35 -16.86
N SER A 33 -8.89 -19.65 -16.56
CA SER A 33 -7.98 -20.64 -17.15
C SER A 33 -8.38 -21.08 -18.57
N LEU A 34 -7.35 -21.35 -19.39
CA LEU A 34 -7.43 -22.24 -20.54
C LEU A 34 -6.41 -23.36 -20.33
N ASN A 35 -6.89 -24.59 -20.12
CA ASN A 35 -6.02 -25.75 -19.91
C ASN A 35 -5.11 -26.01 -21.12
N HIS A 36 -3.80 -26.06 -20.89
CA HIS A 36 -2.92 -27.13 -21.36
C HIS A 36 -1.68 -27.24 -20.46
N ALA A 37 -0.98 -28.38 -20.50
CA ALA A 37 0.16 -28.64 -19.63
C ALA A 37 1.40 -27.86 -20.08
N ALA A 38 1.67 -26.75 -19.39
CA ALA A 38 2.91 -25.98 -19.41
C ALA A 38 3.39 -25.75 -17.96
N ALA A 39 4.58 -25.19 -17.81
CA ALA A 39 5.27 -24.96 -16.53
C ALA A 39 4.34 -24.41 -15.43
N ARG A 40 4.29 -25.11 -14.29
CA ARG A 40 3.46 -24.71 -13.14
C ARG A 40 4.16 -23.64 -12.31
N SER A 41 4.22 -22.43 -12.85
CA SER A 41 4.62 -21.24 -12.09
C SER A 41 3.41 -20.63 -11.36
N VAL A 42 3.59 -20.20 -10.12
CA VAL A 42 2.59 -19.44 -9.35
C VAL A 42 3.18 -18.08 -8.99
N LEU A 43 2.46 -17.01 -9.27
CA LEU A 43 2.85 -15.63 -8.94
C LEU A 43 1.90 -15.07 -7.87
N PHE A 44 2.47 -14.76 -6.71
CA PHE A 44 1.83 -13.97 -5.66
C PHE A 44 2.26 -12.52 -5.79
N ILE A 45 1.30 -11.60 -5.81
CA ILE A 45 1.57 -10.16 -5.73
C ILE A 45 0.97 -9.66 -4.42
N ASP A 46 1.77 -8.94 -3.65
CA ASP A 46 1.34 -8.37 -2.37
C ASP A 46 0.27 -7.27 -2.55
N SER A 47 -0.51 -7.05 -1.50
CA SER A 47 -1.51 -6.00 -1.46
C SER A 47 -0.90 -4.59 -1.54
N GLY A 48 0.30 -4.41 -0.99
CA GLY A 48 1.02 -3.13 -0.99
C GLY A 48 1.57 -2.71 -2.34
N VAL A 49 1.73 -3.65 -3.28
CA VAL A 49 2.30 -3.35 -4.60
C VAL A 49 1.26 -2.65 -5.47
N GLU A 50 1.50 -1.36 -5.69
CA GLU A 50 0.76 -0.55 -6.67
C GLU A 50 1.04 -0.99 -8.11
N ASP A 51 0.19 -0.56 -9.05
CA ASP A 51 0.06 -1.06 -10.43
C ASP A 51 0.33 -2.57 -10.64
N TYR A 52 -0.18 -3.41 -9.73
CA TYR A 52 -0.14 -4.87 -9.86
C TYR A 52 -0.73 -5.40 -11.18
N LYS A 53 -1.54 -4.60 -11.89
CA LYS A 53 -2.14 -4.94 -13.18
C LYS A 53 -1.11 -5.02 -14.29
N THR A 54 -0.06 -4.20 -14.26
CA THR A 54 1.04 -4.27 -15.23
C THR A 54 1.94 -5.48 -14.95
N LEU A 55 2.14 -5.83 -13.68
CA LEU A 55 2.78 -7.08 -13.29
C LEU A 55 2.00 -8.32 -13.76
N VAL A 56 0.66 -8.31 -13.61
CA VAL A 56 -0.24 -9.35 -14.13
C VAL A 56 -0.15 -9.52 -15.64
N GLN A 57 0.02 -8.42 -16.39
CA GLN A 57 0.20 -8.43 -17.85
C GLN A 57 1.61 -8.88 -18.27
N SER A 58 2.60 -8.70 -17.41
CA SER A 58 4.01 -9.05 -17.64
C SER A 58 4.37 -10.50 -17.26
N ALA A 59 3.48 -11.19 -16.55
CA ALA A 59 3.65 -12.58 -16.15
C ALA A 59 3.72 -13.53 -17.35
N ALA A 60 4.46 -14.64 -17.20
CA ALA A 60 4.60 -15.61 -18.27
C ALA A 60 3.28 -16.35 -18.58
N ALA A 61 3.06 -16.68 -19.86
CA ALA A 61 1.89 -17.44 -20.26
C ALA A 61 1.89 -18.84 -19.63
N GLY A 62 0.92 -19.10 -18.75
CA GLY A 62 0.83 -20.33 -17.95
C GLY A 62 0.94 -20.09 -16.44
N THR A 63 1.49 -18.95 -16.01
CA THR A 63 1.59 -18.58 -14.59
C THR A 63 0.20 -18.38 -13.97
N GLU A 64 -0.05 -19.04 -12.84
CA GLU A 64 -1.25 -18.82 -12.02
C GLU A 64 -1.04 -17.62 -11.10
N ILE A 65 -1.86 -16.57 -11.22
CA ILE A 65 -1.62 -15.29 -10.53
C ILE A 65 -2.65 -15.04 -9.44
N TYR A 66 -2.14 -14.75 -8.24
CA TYR A 66 -2.92 -14.50 -7.03
C TYR A 66 -2.53 -13.16 -6.39
N ARG A 67 -3.52 -12.33 -6.02
CA ARG A 67 -3.26 -11.19 -5.13
C ARG A 67 -3.44 -11.60 -3.68
N LEU A 68 -2.45 -11.27 -2.84
CA LEU A 68 -2.57 -11.35 -1.39
C LEU A 68 -3.57 -10.29 -0.90
N ARG A 69 -4.14 -10.48 0.28
CA ARG A 69 -5.13 -9.57 0.89
C ARG A 69 -4.57 -8.96 2.16
N ASP A 70 -4.77 -7.65 2.36
CA ASP A 70 -4.50 -6.94 3.61
C ASP A 70 -5.30 -7.56 4.78
N GLY A 71 -4.86 -7.32 6.01
CA GLY A 71 -5.54 -7.79 7.22
C GLY A 71 -5.55 -9.31 7.47
N VAL A 72 -4.87 -10.11 6.63
CA VAL A 72 -4.73 -11.56 6.81
C VAL A 72 -3.28 -11.97 6.58
N ASP A 73 -2.72 -12.80 7.47
CA ASP A 73 -1.34 -13.31 7.37
C ASP A 73 -1.06 -13.88 5.97
N ALA A 74 -0.17 -13.19 5.24
CA ALA A 74 0.09 -13.47 3.84
C ALA A 74 0.89 -14.78 3.65
N THR A 75 1.76 -15.14 4.60
CA THR A 75 2.42 -16.45 4.61
C THR A 75 1.40 -17.59 4.63
N GLN A 76 0.35 -17.45 5.46
CA GLN A 76 -0.77 -18.38 5.54
C GLN A 76 -1.66 -18.34 4.28
N GLN A 77 -1.83 -17.18 3.63
CA GLN A 77 -2.53 -17.10 2.34
C GLN A 77 -1.78 -17.88 1.24
N ILE A 78 -0.45 -17.78 1.19
CA ILE A 78 0.41 -18.58 0.29
C ILE A 78 0.29 -20.07 0.66
N THR A 79 0.44 -20.44 1.93
CA THR A 79 0.27 -21.84 2.39
C THR A 79 -1.09 -22.41 1.96
N ASN A 80 -2.18 -21.68 2.20
CA ASN A 80 -3.54 -22.10 1.82
C ASN A 80 -3.73 -22.25 0.30
N THR A 81 -2.89 -21.59 -0.49
CA THR A 81 -2.91 -21.64 -1.97
C THR A 81 -2.04 -22.78 -2.52
N LEU A 82 -0.97 -23.15 -1.80
CA LEU A 82 -0.06 -24.25 -2.15
C LEU A 82 -0.49 -25.62 -1.56
N LEU A 83 -1.20 -25.64 -0.44
CA LEU A 83 -1.54 -26.85 0.31
C LEU A 83 -2.26 -27.91 -0.54
N GLY A 84 -1.67 -29.10 -0.61
CA GLY A 84 -2.22 -30.25 -1.35
C GLY A 84 -2.04 -30.18 -2.88
N ARG A 85 -1.33 -29.17 -3.39
CA ARG A 85 -0.80 -29.15 -4.76
C ARG A 85 0.50 -29.98 -4.84
N SER A 86 1.01 -30.18 -6.05
CA SER A 86 2.31 -30.81 -6.29
C SER A 86 2.84 -30.44 -7.67
N GLY A 87 4.16 -30.55 -7.86
CA GLY A 87 4.80 -30.30 -9.14
C GLY A 87 4.70 -28.84 -9.58
N ILE A 88 4.84 -27.90 -8.65
CA ILE A 88 5.02 -26.47 -8.93
C ILE A 88 6.51 -26.23 -9.17
N GLU A 89 6.82 -25.61 -10.31
CA GLU A 89 8.19 -25.39 -10.78
C GLU A 89 8.74 -24.02 -10.34
N SER A 90 7.87 -23.07 -10.00
CA SER A 90 8.28 -21.73 -9.56
C SER A 90 7.22 -21.11 -8.65
N VAL A 91 7.64 -20.54 -7.52
CA VAL A 91 6.82 -19.64 -6.69
C VAL A 91 7.45 -18.25 -6.73
N GLN A 92 6.82 -17.35 -7.46
CA GLN A 92 7.25 -15.97 -7.61
C GLN A 92 6.46 -15.10 -6.63
N ILE A 93 7.13 -14.23 -5.89
CA ILE A 93 6.51 -13.34 -4.90
C ILE A 93 6.99 -11.92 -5.20
N VAL A 94 6.06 -11.02 -5.52
CA VAL A 94 6.34 -9.60 -5.75
C VAL A 94 5.78 -8.79 -4.60
N SER A 95 6.67 -8.10 -3.87
CA SER A 95 6.35 -7.27 -2.72
C SER A 95 7.45 -6.23 -2.44
N HIS A 96 7.27 -5.41 -1.41
CA HIS A 96 8.32 -4.51 -0.93
C HIS A 96 9.39 -5.25 -0.12
N GLY A 97 10.62 -4.74 -0.17
CA GLY A 97 11.79 -5.41 0.40
C GLY A 97 12.69 -4.52 1.27
N ARG A 98 13.61 -5.17 1.99
CA ARG A 98 14.81 -4.57 2.62
C ARG A 98 15.86 -5.65 2.88
N GLY A 99 17.10 -5.24 3.17
CA GLY A 99 18.18 -6.17 3.56
C GLY A 99 17.77 -7.19 4.61
N GLY A 100 17.63 -8.47 4.21
CA GLY A 100 17.26 -9.56 5.11
C GLY A 100 15.76 -9.74 5.39
N GLY A 101 14.85 -9.14 4.62
CA GLY A 101 13.42 -9.43 4.76
C GLY A 101 12.51 -8.88 3.65
N LEU A 102 11.41 -9.60 3.42
CA LEU A 102 10.35 -9.28 2.46
C LEU A 102 9.08 -8.89 3.22
N LYS A 103 8.41 -7.81 2.82
CA LYS A 103 7.07 -7.45 3.37
C LYS A 103 6.02 -8.40 2.80
N LEU A 104 5.09 -8.88 3.61
CA LEU A 104 3.98 -9.76 3.21
C LEU A 104 2.74 -9.36 4.02
N GLY A 105 1.83 -8.60 3.41
CA GLY A 105 0.85 -7.78 4.14
C GLY A 105 1.54 -6.88 5.16
N GLU A 106 1.03 -6.84 6.39
CA GLU A 106 1.65 -6.02 7.46
C GLU A 106 2.79 -6.72 8.23
N SER A 107 3.23 -7.89 7.78
CA SER A 107 4.34 -8.64 8.40
C SER A 107 5.60 -8.65 7.54
N TRP A 108 6.77 -8.56 8.16
CA TRP A 108 8.06 -8.79 7.48
C TRP A 108 8.50 -10.24 7.66
N LEU A 109 8.50 -11.04 6.60
CA LEU A 109 9.13 -12.36 6.60
C LEU A 109 10.65 -12.17 6.57
N ASN A 110 11.35 -12.66 7.59
CA ASN A 110 12.78 -12.41 7.79
C ASN A 110 13.44 -13.52 8.64
N ALA A 111 14.77 -13.53 8.70
CA ALA A 111 15.55 -14.56 9.40
C ALA A 111 15.14 -14.79 10.88
N ALA A 112 14.58 -13.80 11.58
CA ALA A 112 14.16 -13.92 12.98
C ALA A 112 12.79 -14.61 13.17
N ASN A 113 11.93 -14.70 12.14
CA ASN A 113 10.58 -15.30 12.24
C ASN A 113 10.32 -16.49 11.29
N LEU A 114 11.26 -16.87 10.41
CA LEU A 114 11.17 -18.11 9.63
C LEU A 114 10.87 -19.35 10.49
N SER A 115 11.38 -19.41 11.73
CA SER A 115 11.11 -20.48 12.68
C SER A 115 9.66 -20.54 13.17
N THR A 116 8.98 -19.39 13.25
CA THR A 116 7.54 -19.28 13.56
C THR A 116 6.68 -19.87 12.42
N TYR A 117 7.15 -19.71 11.18
CA TYR A 117 6.48 -20.20 9.96
C TYR A 117 6.98 -21.56 9.47
N ALA A 118 7.79 -22.30 10.25
CA ALA A 118 8.48 -23.51 9.77
C ALA A 118 7.53 -24.62 9.26
N ASN A 119 6.30 -24.72 9.76
CA ASN A 119 5.31 -25.66 9.23
C ASN A 119 4.70 -25.18 7.91
N GLN A 120 4.43 -23.88 7.79
CA GLN A 120 3.93 -23.23 6.59
C GLN A 120 4.94 -23.38 5.45
N LEU A 121 6.22 -23.08 5.70
CA LEU A 121 7.29 -23.10 4.70
C LEU A 121 7.62 -24.53 4.23
N ARG A 122 7.67 -25.51 5.13
CA ARG A 122 7.74 -26.94 4.75
C ARG A 122 6.55 -27.35 3.89
N SER A 123 5.34 -26.88 4.21
CA SER A 123 4.14 -27.12 3.41
C SER A 123 4.11 -26.37 2.07
N TRP A 124 4.99 -25.38 1.85
CA TRP A 124 5.23 -24.83 0.50
C TRP A 124 6.08 -25.83 -0.28
N GLY A 125 7.20 -26.28 0.30
CA GLY A 125 8.10 -27.29 -0.28
C GLY A 125 7.40 -28.58 -0.71
N GLU A 126 6.46 -29.07 0.08
CA GLU A 126 5.63 -30.26 -0.24
C GLU A 126 4.77 -30.11 -1.52
N ALA A 127 4.60 -28.90 -2.05
CA ALA A 127 3.91 -28.63 -3.32
C ALA A 127 4.85 -28.40 -4.52
N LEU A 128 6.17 -28.26 -4.29
CA LEU A 128 7.17 -27.93 -5.30
C LEU A 128 7.71 -29.17 -6.04
N THR A 129 8.55 -28.95 -7.05
CA THR A 129 9.46 -29.97 -7.63
C THR A 129 10.84 -29.92 -6.97
N ASP A 130 11.61 -31.01 -7.06
CA ASP A 130 13.01 -31.10 -6.59
C ASP A 130 13.95 -30.04 -7.20
N SER A 131 13.58 -29.43 -8.32
CA SER A 131 14.26 -28.31 -9.00
C SER A 131 13.28 -27.14 -9.20
N ALA A 132 12.67 -26.67 -8.11
CA ALA A 132 11.79 -25.51 -8.11
C ALA A 132 12.45 -24.30 -7.45
N ASP A 133 12.12 -23.12 -7.96
CA ASP A 133 12.61 -21.85 -7.44
C ASP A 133 11.55 -21.08 -6.64
N ILE A 134 12.01 -20.35 -5.64
CA ILE A 134 11.26 -19.28 -4.98
C ILE A 134 11.92 -17.94 -5.32
N LEU A 135 11.26 -17.15 -6.17
CA LEU A 135 11.77 -15.89 -6.69
C LEU A 135 11.17 -14.71 -5.90
N LEU A 136 12.01 -13.98 -5.15
CA LEU A 136 11.62 -12.88 -4.27
C LEU A 136 11.91 -11.52 -4.92
N TYR A 137 10.92 -10.96 -5.61
CA TYR A 137 10.97 -9.62 -6.16
C TYR A 137 10.60 -8.59 -5.08
N GLY A 138 11.57 -7.76 -4.71
CA GLY A 138 11.42 -6.70 -3.73
C GLY A 138 12.77 -6.10 -3.41
N CYS A 139 12.84 -4.77 -3.30
CA CYS A 139 14.12 -4.05 -3.25
C CYS A 139 15.00 -4.53 -2.08
N ASN A 140 16.27 -4.79 -2.34
CA ASN A 140 17.32 -5.10 -1.38
C ASN A 140 17.07 -6.36 -0.52
N VAL A 141 16.14 -7.26 -0.86
CA VAL A 141 15.82 -8.46 -0.04
C VAL A 141 17.07 -9.33 0.22
N GLY A 142 17.88 -9.52 -0.83
CA GLY A 142 19.14 -10.25 -0.79
C GLY A 142 20.34 -9.45 -0.25
N ALA A 143 20.18 -8.15 0.00
CA ALA A 143 21.31 -7.24 0.25
C ALA A 143 22.15 -7.61 1.49
N GLY A 144 23.45 -7.81 1.24
CA GLY A 144 24.47 -8.03 2.27
C GLY A 144 24.27 -9.31 3.11
N ALA A 145 25.05 -9.42 4.19
CA ALA A 145 25.07 -10.63 5.02
C ALA A 145 23.72 -10.99 5.67
N ALA A 146 22.85 -10.00 5.90
CA ALA A 146 21.49 -10.24 6.40
C ALA A 146 20.57 -10.81 5.31
N GLY A 147 20.67 -10.31 4.08
CA GLY A 147 19.92 -10.80 2.92
C GLY A 147 20.33 -12.21 2.50
N GLN A 148 21.62 -12.46 2.29
CA GLN A 148 22.14 -13.82 2.02
C GLN A 148 21.73 -14.81 3.12
N GLY A 149 21.81 -14.40 4.40
CA GLY A 149 21.38 -15.21 5.53
C GLY A 149 19.88 -15.55 5.51
N PHE A 150 19.03 -14.58 5.13
CA PHE A 150 17.59 -14.79 4.96
C PHE A 150 17.28 -15.75 3.80
N VAL A 151 17.88 -15.52 2.63
CA VAL A 151 17.74 -16.37 1.43
C VAL A 151 18.14 -17.82 1.73
N ASN A 152 19.30 -18.03 2.36
CA ASN A 152 19.79 -19.36 2.74
C ASN A 152 18.87 -20.07 3.75
N LEU A 153 18.32 -19.35 4.74
CA LEU A 153 17.42 -19.93 5.73
C LEU A 153 16.03 -20.24 5.16
N LEU A 154 15.54 -19.45 4.19
CA LEU A 154 14.29 -19.74 3.49
C LEU A 154 14.42 -20.98 2.60
N ALA A 155 15.56 -21.14 1.91
CA ALA A 155 15.89 -22.34 1.14
C ALA A 155 15.91 -23.59 2.05
N GLN A 156 16.59 -23.51 3.20
CA GLN A 156 16.61 -24.60 4.19
C GLN A 156 15.22 -24.92 4.78
N ALA A 157 14.33 -23.92 4.91
CA ALA A 157 12.99 -24.10 5.46
C ALA A 157 11.97 -24.66 4.45
N THR A 158 12.22 -24.52 3.15
CA THR A 158 11.33 -24.92 2.05
C THR A 158 11.85 -26.14 1.28
N GLY A 159 13.16 -26.38 1.26
CA GLY A 159 13.80 -27.42 0.46
C GLY A 159 13.95 -27.08 -1.02
N ALA A 160 13.69 -25.82 -1.40
CA ALA A 160 13.78 -25.30 -2.75
C ALA A 160 14.88 -24.23 -2.85
N ASP A 161 15.30 -23.92 -4.08
CA ASP A 161 16.24 -22.83 -4.32
C ASP A 161 15.54 -21.48 -4.29
N VAL A 162 16.27 -20.45 -3.88
CA VAL A 162 15.71 -19.12 -3.57
C VAL A 162 16.58 -18.05 -4.21
N ALA A 163 15.96 -17.08 -4.87
CA ALA A 163 16.63 -15.91 -5.42
C ALA A 163 15.97 -14.61 -4.94
N ALA A 164 16.78 -13.57 -4.73
CA ALA A 164 16.36 -12.25 -4.30
C ALA A 164 17.21 -11.13 -4.92
N SER A 165 16.62 -9.95 -5.13
CA SER A 165 17.35 -8.74 -5.57
C SER A 165 18.15 -8.13 -4.41
N GLU A 166 19.36 -7.63 -4.68
CA GLU A 166 20.19 -6.90 -3.70
C GLU A 166 20.10 -5.37 -3.77
N ASP A 167 19.35 -4.82 -4.73
CA ASP A 167 19.26 -3.39 -5.02
C ASP A 167 17.80 -2.91 -5.25
N LEU A 168 17.51 -2.09 -6.26
CA LEU A 168 16.14 -1.65 -6.55
C LEU A 168 15.48 -2.61 -7.54
N THR A 169 14.37 -3.22 -7.14
CA THR A 169 13.56 -4.03 -8.07
C THR A 169 12.48 -3.16 -8.73
N GLY A 170 12.45 -3.07 -10.06
CA GLY A 170 11.42 -2.34 -10.81
C GLY A 170 11.89 -1.72 -12.14
N ASN A 171 11.68 -0.42 -12.29
CA ASN A 171 11.89 0.29 -13.55
C ASN A 171 13.35 0.77 -13.78
N ALA A 172 13.92 0.43 -14.94
CA ALA A 172 15.29 0.79 -15.32
C ALA A 172 15.55 2.31 -15.44
N ALA A 173 14.53 3.13 -15.69
CA ALA A 173 14.66 4.59 -15.70
C ALA A 173 14.73 5.18 -14.28
N LEU A 174 14.33 4.41 -13.25
CA LEU A 174 14.42 4.75 -11.84
C LEU A 174 15.66 4.16 -11.16
N GLY A 175 16.50 3.43 -11.90
CA GLY A 175 17.71 2.81 -11.39
C GLY A 175 17.50 1.44 -10.72
N GLY A 176 16.39 0.76 -11.00
CA GLY A 176 16.16 -0.64 -10.60
C GLY A 176 15.83 -1.56 -11.77
N ASP A 177 15.86 -2.89 -11.59
CA ASP A 177 15.47 -3.84 -12.64
C ASP A 177 14.75 -5.10 -12.11
N TRP A 178 14.73 -6.20 -12.88
CA TRP A 178 14.03 -7.45 -12.53
C TRP A 178 14.98 -8.66 -12.44
N VAL A 179 16.27 -8.42 -12.24
CA VAL A 179 17.27 -9.44 -11.92
C VAL A 179 17.15 -9.80 -10.42
N LEU A 180 17.74 -10.93 -10.05
CA LEU A 180 17.81 -11.44 -8.67
C LEU A 180 19.25 -11.96 -8.48
N GLU A 181 20.10 -11.12 -7.88
CA GLU A 181 21.56 -11.30 -7.86
C GLU A 181 21.99 -12.34 -6.81
N VAL A 182 21.19 -12.48 -5.74
CA VAL A 182 21.51 -13.26 -4.55
C VAL A 182 20.70 -14.55 -4.54
N THR A 183 21.39 -15.68 -4.69
CA THR A 183 20.80 -17.03 -4.66
C THR A 183 21.11 -17.77 -3.37
N SER A 184 20.37 -18.86 -3.10
CA SER A 184 20.69 -19.85 -2.08
C SER A 184 22.08 -20.47 -2.26
N GLU A 185 22.76 -20.75 -1.16
CA GLU A 185 24.06 -21.45 -1.18
C GLU A 185 23.97 -22.82 -1.88
N ASN A 186 24.70 -22.95 -2.99
CA ASN A 186 24.74 -24.11 -3.91
C ASN A 186 23.51 -24.28 -4.80
N GLY A 187 22.56 -23.34 -4.78
CA GLY A 187 21.36 -23.39 -5.60
C GLY A 187 21.62 -23.12 -7.08
N GLN A 188 20.70 -23.55 -7.93
CA GLN A 188 20.58 -23.12 -9.33
C GLN A 188 19.21 -22.48 -9.53
N ILE A 189 19.10 -21.53 -10.47
CA ILE A 189 17.84 -20.86 -10.80
C ILE A 189 17.53 -21.11 -12.26
N GLU A 190 16.69 -22.12 -12.55
CA GLU A 190 16.21 -22.42 -13.90
C GLU A 190 14.90 -21.69 -14.26
N SER A 191 14.15 -21.21 -13.27
CA SER A 191 12.90 -20.48 -13.49
C SER A 191 13.09 -19.22 -14.31
N ARG A 192 12.13 -18.98 -15.21
CA ARG A 192 12.05 -17.74 -15.97
C ARG A 192 11.65 -16.58 -15.06
N SER A 193 12.56 -15.61 -14.90
CA SER A 193 12.30 -14.35 -14.21
C SER A 193 11.09 -13.58 -14.77
N LEU A 194 10.37 -12.90 -13.88
CA LEU A 194 9.45 -11.82 -14.24
C LEU A 194 10.23 -10.70 -14.94
N MET A 195 9.60 -10.03 -15.91
CA MET A 195 10.20 -8.92 -16.68
C MET A 195 9.10 -7.91 -17.00
N ALA A 196 8.83 -6.98 -16.08
CA ALA A 196 7.77 -5.98 -16.23
C ALA A 196 8.34 -4.63 -16.68
N ALA A 197 8.68 -4.53 -17.97
CA ALA A 197 9.32 -3.34 -18.54
C ALA A 197 8.42 -2.09 -18.54
N ASP A 198 7.10 -2.28 -18.57
CA ASP A 198 6.11 -1.20 -18.51
C ASP A 198 5.73 -0.79 -17.07
N PHE A 199 6.26 -1.47 -16.03
CA PHE A 199 5.95 -1.15 -14.63
C PHE A 199 6.54 0.20 -14.24
N GLY A 200 5.71 1.14 -13.80
CA GLY A 200 6.08 2.55 -13.65
C GLY A 200 6.90 2.93 -12.41
N SER A 201 7.16 2.00 -11.48
CA SER A 201 7.75 2.29 -10.17
C SER A 201 8.91 1.34 -9.81
N VAL A 202 9.41 1.43 -8.58
CA VAL A 202 10.26 0.42 -7.91
C VAL A 202 9.57 -0.09 -6.64
N LEU A 203 9.90 -1.31 -6.20
CA LEU A 203 9.28 -1.97 -5.05
C LEU A 203 9.79 -1.45 -3.69
N GLN A 204 9.97 -0.14 -3.57
CA GLN A 204 10.56 0.54 -2.41
C GLN A 204 9.48 0.91 -1.38
N THR A 205 9.88 1.11 -0.12
CA THR A 205 8.99 1.64 0.93
C THR A 205 9.76 2.57 1.86
N PHE A 206 9.28 3.79 2.01
CA PHE A 206 9.80 4.74 2.98
C PHE A 206 9.16 4.46 4.34
N THR A 207 9.98 4.10 5.33
CA THR A 207 9.47 3.74 6.67
C THR A 207 9.63 4.89 7.64
N VAL A 208 8.52 5.38 8.18
CA VAL A 208 8.48 6.31 9.31
C VAL A 208 8.69 5.52 10.59
N THR A 209 9.72 5.87 11.35
CA THR A 209 10.16 5.13 12.56
C THR A 209 10.27 6.00 13.81
N ASN A 210 9.89 7.29 13.73
CA ASN A 210 9.85 8.19 14.87
C ASN A 210 9.00 9.44 14.62
N THR A 211 8.64 10.13 15.70
CA THR A 211 7.79 11.32 15.73
C THR A 211 8.56 12.66 15.65
N ALA A 212 9.84 12.64 15.23
CA ALA A 212 10.65 13.85 15.13
C ALA A 212 10.19 14.80 14.02
N ASN A 213 10.55 16.08 14.15
CA ASN A 213 10.24 17.10 13.14
C ASN A 213 10.90 16.83 11.78
N ASP A 214 12.11 16.28 11.77
CA ASP A 214 12.96 16.08 10.59
C ASP A 214 14.01 14.98 10.86
N GLY A 215 14.81 14.65 9.85
CA GLY A 215 15.87 13.67 9.93
C GLY A 215 15.43 12.24 9.63
N ALA A 216 16.37 11.30 9.74
CA ALA A 216 16.18 9.90 9.33
C ALA A 216 14.99 9.24 10.08
N GLY A 217 14.10 8.60 9.32
CA GLY A 217 12.90 7.95 9.85
C GLY A 217 11.78 8.89 10.28
N SER A 218 11.92 10.22 10.13
CA SER A 218 10.81 11.15 10.34
C SER A 218 9.81 11.11 9.18
N LEU A 219 8.54 11.42 9.47
CA LEU A 219 7.51 11.59 8.44
C LEU A 219 7.88 12.66 7.40
N ARG A 220 8.58 13.73 7.83
CA ARG A 220 9.07 14.76 6.91
C ARG A 220 10.01 14.17 5.87
N GLN A 221 11.00 13.38 6.29
CA GLN A 221 11.95 12.74 5.38
C GLN A 221 11.22 11.78 4.42
N ALA A 222 10.32 10.93 4.93
CA ALA A 222 9.59 9.98 4.09
C ALA A 222 8.72 10.64 3.00
N ILE A 223 8.12 11.81 3.28
CA ILE A 223 7.39 12.59 2.25
C ILE A 223 8.37 13.22 1.25
N GLN A 224 9.52 13.73 1.69
CA GLN A 224 10.52 14.26 0.76
C GLN A 224 11.07 13.17 -0.17
N ASP A 225 11.43 12.01 0.38
CA ASP A 225 11.96 10.89 -0.40
C ASP A 225 10.93 10.36 -1.42
N ALA A 226 9.63 10.35 -1.07
CA ALA A 226 8.53 9.95 -1.95
C ALA A 226 8.08 11.03 -2.96
N ASN A 227 8.55 12.27 -2.84
CA ASN A 227 8.39 13.31 -3.86
C ASN A 227 9.59 13.36 -4.81
N ASP A 228 10.81 13.18 -4.27
CA ASP A 228 12.06 13.18 -5.03
C ASP A 228 12.27 11.85 -5.80
N THR A 229 11.58 10.78 -5.39
CA THR A 229 11.44 9.52 -6.16
C THR A 229 10.31 9.66 -7.18
N ALA A 230 10.48 9.06 -8.36
CA ALA A 230 9.44 9.03 -9.38
C ALA A 230 8.83 7.63 -9.46
N GLY A 231 7.50 7.55 -9.55
CA GLY A 231 6.76 6.30 -9.57
C GLY A 231 5.44 6.43 -8.79
N ASP A 232 4.97 5.27 -8.31
CA ASP A 232 3.94 5.16 -7.27
C ASP A 232 4.66 4.65 -6.01
N ASP A 233 4.67 5.44 -4.94
CA ASP A 233 5.47 5.19 -3.73
C ASP A 233 4.65 4.73 -2.52
N VAL A 234 5.30 4.13 -1.53
CA VAL A 234 4.66 3.71 -0.26
C VAL A 234 5.38 4.33 0.94
N ILE A 235 4.64 5.07 1.75
CA ILE A 235 5.07 5.55 3.07
C ILE A 235 4.39 4.68 4.13
N GLN A 236 5.18 3.87 4.84
CA GLN A 236 4.71 2.99 5.90
C GLN A 236 5.11 3.54 7.27
N PHE A 237 4.16 3.67 8.19
CA PHE A 237 4.46 3.88 9.61
C PHE A 237 4.78 2.53 10.26
N ASP A 238 5.85 2.46 11.05
CA ASP A 238 6.32 1.21 11.61
C ASP A 238 5.45 0.72 12.79
N GLY A 239 5.04 -0.55 12.76
CA GLY A 239 4.17 -1.15 13.78
C GLY A 239 4.85 -1.52 15.11
N ALA A 240 6.10 -1.11 15.36
CA ALA A 240 6.72 -1.20 16.68
C ALA A 240 6.73 0.15 17.41
N THR A 241 6.59 1.27 16.69
CA THR A 241 6.36 2.61 17.26
C THR A 241 4.88 2.98 17.21
N PHE A 242 4.25 2.88 16.04
CA PHE A 242 2.93 3.47 15.72
C PHE A 242 1.75 2.49 15.85
N ALA A 243 1.94 1.37 16.57
CA ALA A 243 0.93 0.34 16.82
C ALA A 243 1.08 -0.29 18.24
N ASP A 244 1.61 0.46 19.20
CA ASP A 244 1.83 0.02 20.58
C ASP A 244 0.62 0.30 21.51
N GLY A 245 -0.38 1.05 21.03
CA GLY A 245 -1.59 1.44 21.75
C GLY A 245 -1.51 2.82 22.39
N SER A 246 -0.50 3.64 22.06
CA SER A 246 -0.29 4.97 22.63
C SER A 246 -0.73 6.12 21.69
N VAL A 247 -0.08 7.30 21.80
CA VAL A 247 -0.45 8.52 21.06
C VAL A 247 0.81 9.17 20.51
N ASP A 248 1.10 8.89 19.26
CA ASP A 248 2.24 9.42 18.51
C ASP A 248 2.12 10.92 18.28
N THR A 249 2.81 11.68 19.12
CA THR A 249 2.75 13.13 19.10
C THR A 249 3.83 13.70 18.18
N LEU A 250 3.45 14.01 16.92
CA LEU A 250 4.31 14.73 15.97
C LEU A 250 4.57 16.15 16.46
N ASN A 251 5.78 16.40 16.95
CA ASN A 251 6.22 17.71 17.41
C ASN A 251 6.89 18.48 16.25
N LEU A 252 6.06 19.05 15.38
CA LEU A 252 6.54 19.78 14.21
C LEU A 252 6.91 21.22 14.57
N SER A 253 7.91 21.79 13.88
CA SER A 253 8.28 23.21 13.98
C SER A 253 7.88 24.03 12.74
N ALA A 254 7.52 23.34 11.65
CA ALA A 254 6.99 23.88 10.41
C ALA A 254 6.06 22.84 9.77
N ALA A 255 5.16 23.27 8.87
CA ALA A 255 4.33 22.36 8.09
C ALA A 255 5.15 21.26 7.40
N LEU A 256 4.55 20.09 7.16
CA LEU A 256 5.15 19.02 6.37
C LEU A 256 5.37 19.48 4.91
N PRO A 257 6.21 18.77 4.13
CA PRO A 257 6.25 18.98 2.69
C PRO A 257 4.87 18.69 2.10
N ARG A 258 4.58 19.31 0.95
CA ARG A 258 3.37 19.00 0.20
C ARG A 258 3.57 17.70 -0.55
N ILE A 259 2.54 16.87 -0.65
CA ILE A 259 2.54 15.66 -1.48
C ILE A 259 2.16 16.08 -2.90
N ASP A 260 3.08 15.94 -3.85
CA ASP A 260 2.87 16.22 -5.28
C ASP A 260 2.99 14.99 -6.19
N SER A 261 3.57 13.89 -5.69
CA SER A 261 3.68 12.57 -6.33
C SER A 261 2.48 11.64 -6.07
N ASN A 262 2.51 10.42 -6.63
CA ASN A 262 1.58 9.34 -6.30
C ASN A 262 2.12 8.56 -5.09
N VAL A 263 1.34 8.48 -3.99
CA VAL A 263 1.83 7.81 -2.77
C VAL A 263 0.73 7.18 -1.92
N SER A 264 0.99 5.95 -1.46
CA SER A 264 0.20 5.23 -0.46
C SER A 264 0.79 5.44 0.94
N LEU A 265 0.13 6.26 1.76
CA LEU A 265 0.42 6.41 3.18
C LEU A 265 -0.36 5.38 4.00
N ARG A 266 0.35 4.49 4.69
CA ARG A 266 -0.20 3.45 5.58
C ARG A 266 0.20 3.72 7.03
N GLY A 267 -0.78 3.95 7.89
CA GLY A 267 -0.59 4.14 9.33
C GLY A 267 -0.33 2.85 10.09
N GLY A 268 -0.28 2.95 11.42
CA GLY A 268 -0.17 1.81 12.34
C GLY A 268 -1.40 1.59 13.23
N SER A 269 -2.52 2.25 12.93
CA SER A 269 -3.77 2.33 13.71
C SER A 269 -3.77 3.16 15.01
N ASP A 270 -2.61 3.54 15.57
CA ASP A 270 -2.57 4.46 16.72
C ASP A 270 -2.90 5.92 16.36
N THR A 271 -3.02 6.75 17.41
CA THR A 271 -3.39 8.17 17.27
C THR A 271 -2.19 9.06 16.97
N LEU A 272 -2.06 9.46 15.70
CA LEU A 272 -1.08 10.43 15.23
C LEU A 272 -1.57 11.86 15.52
N ALA A 273 -1.09 12.42 16.63
CA ALA A 273 -1.49 13.74 17.14
C ALA A 273 -0.49 14.84 16.78
N LEU A 274 -0.98 16.01 16.39
CA LEU A 274 -0.13 17.14 15.99
C LEU A 274 0.10 18.15 17.15
N THR A 275 1.37 18.50 17.39
CA THR A 275 1.78 19.59 18.27
C THR A 275 2.91 20.44 17.67
N GLY A 276 3.34 21.48 18.39
CA GLY A 276 4.44 22.37 18.02
C GLY A 276 4.09 23.45 16.98
N ILE A 277 3.16 23.17 16.06
CA ILE A 277 2.57 24.14 15.12
C ILE A 277 1.09 24.43 15.41
N THR A 278 0.64 25.60 14.96
CA THR A 278 -0.76 26.08 15.02
C THR A 278 -1.14 26.72 13.70
N ASP A 279 -2.44 26.80 13.40
CA ASP A 279 -3.01 27.34 12.14
C ASP A 279 -2.46 26.69 10.85
N SER A 280 -1.92 25.47 10.96
CA SER A 280 -1.31 24.71 9.86
C SER A 280 -2.29 23.73 9.22
N THR A 281 -1.83 23.01 8.20
CA THR A 281 -2.37 21.70 7.82
C THR A 281 -1.34 20.60 8.14
N LEU A 282 -1.79 19.40 8.53
CA LEU A 282 -0.90 18.24 8.71
C LEU A 282 -0.47 17.69 7.33
N PHE A 283 -1.43 17.22 6.53
CA PHE A 283 -1.17 16.73 5.16
C PHE A 283 -1.75 17.68 4.11
N PHE A 284 -0.88 18.19 3.23
CA PHE A 284 -1.25 18.98 2.06
C PHE A 284 -0.99 18.14 0.82
N VAL A 285 -2.02 17.78 0.06
CA VAL A 285 -1.92 17.12 -1.25
C VAL A 285 -2.09 18.20 -2.33
N GLU A 286 -1.03 18.43 -3.10
CA GLU A 286 -1.02 19.37 -4.24
C GLU A 286 -1.39 18.66 -5.55
N SER A 287 -0.93 17.43 -5.75
CA SER A 287 -1.24 16.62 -6.94
C SER A 287 -1.16 15.11 -6.67
N GLY A 288 -1.20 14.32 -7.74
CA GLY A 288 -1.03 12.86 -7.69
C GLY A 288 -2.30 12.06 -7.38
N THR A 289 -2.13 10.75 -7.28
CA THR A 289 -3.08 9.82 -6.68
C THR A 289 -2.54 9.42 -5.31
N VAL A 290 -3.27 9.78 -4.26
CA VAL A 290 -2.80 9.57 -2.87
C VAL A 290 -3.78 8.69 -2.13
N SER A 291 -3.31 7.70 -1.39
CA SER A 291 -4.12 6.96 -0.43
C SER A 291 -3.64 7.22 0.99
N PHE A 292 -4.59 7.35 1.91
CA PHE A 292 -4.37 7.33 3.36
C PHE A 292 -5.17 6.17 3.94
N GLN A 293 -4.49 5.28 4.64
CA GLN A 293 -5.07 4.08 5.23
C GLN A 293 -4.64 3.89 6.69
N ASP A 294 -5.53 3.39 7.55
CA ASP A 294 -5.24 2.93 8.91
C ASP A 294 -4.59 3.99 9.85
N PHE A 295 -5.09 5.24 9.78
CA PHE A 295 -4.70 6.32 10.70
C PHE A 295 -5.86 6.81 11.58
N VAL A 296 -5.56 7.09 12.86
CA VAL A 296 -6.33 8.03 13.68
C VAL A 296 -5.57 9.37 13.72
N LEU A 297 -5.99 10.37 12.95
CA LEU A 297 -5.33 11.69 12.87
C LEU A 297 -5.98 12.69 13.83
N ASP A 298 -5.20 13.30 14.74
CA ASP A 298 -5.67 14.28 15.72
C ASP A 298 -5.07 15.69 15.54
N GLY A 299 -5.93 16.69 15.30
CA GLY A 299 -5.53 18.07 15.04
C GLY A 299 -5.17 18.91 16.28
N GLY A 300 -5.32 18.34 17.49
CA GLY A 300 -5.11 19.07 18.75
C GLY A 300 -6.26 20.01 19.13
N GLY A 301 -7.42 19.91 18.48
CA GLY A 301 -8.62 20.66 18.83
C GLY A 301 -8.49 22.16 18.55
N THR A 302 -8.47 22.97 19.59
CA THR A 302 -8.38 24.44 19.47
C THR A 302 -7.00 24.96 19.03
N ASN A 303 -6.05 24.07 18.72
CA ASN A 303 -4.69 24.41 18.27
C ASN A 303 -4.63 24.92 16.81
N GLY A 304 -5.76 25.12 16.13
CA GLY A 304 -5.81 25.79 14.83
C GLY A 304 -5.58 24.89 13.61
N ASN A 305 -5.15 23.63 13.80
CA ASN A 305 -4.63 22.80 12.71
C ASN A 305 -5.72 22.03 11.95
N ARG A 306 -5.68 22.11 10.62
CA ARG A 306 -6.40 21.23 9.71
C ARG A 306 -5.68 19.88 9.60
N LEU A 307 -6.42 18.78 9.47
CA LEU A 307 -5.81 17.48 9.17
C LEU A 307 -5.36 17.37 7.71
N ILE A 308 -6.30 17.37 6.75
CA ILE A 308 -6.03 17.15 5.33
C ILE A 308 -6.54 18.31 4.48
N PHE A 309 -5.69 18.85 3.60
CA PHE A 309 -6.08 19.72 2.49
C PHE A 309 -5.71 19.04 1.18
N VAL A 310 -6.71 18.77 0.34
CA VAL A 310 -6.54 18.34 -1.05
C VAL A 310 -6.75 19.55 -1.97
N ASP A 311 -5.66 20.07 -2.53
CA ASP A 311 -5.66 21.19 -3.49
C ASP A 311 -5.84 20.68 -4.93
N GLY A 312 -5.31 19.49 -5.22
CA GLY A 312 -5.46 18.79 -6.49
C GLY A 312 -5.36 17.27 -6.35
N GLY A 313 -5.45 16.55 -7.48
CA GLY A 313 -5.29 15.10 -7.52
C GLY A 313 -6.53 14.27 -7.16
N ASN A 314 -6.31 12.97 -6.92
CA ASN A 314 -7.32 11.98 -6.55
C ASN A 314 -6.94 11.29 -5.24
N VAL A 315 -7.62 11.63 -4.15
CA VAL A 315 -7.30 11.14 -2.80
C VAL A 315 -8.27 10.05 -2.36
N ASN A 316 -7.77 9.01 -1.71
CA ASN A 316 -8.56 7.91 -1.18
C ASN A 316 -8.33 7.83 0.33
N LEU A 317 -9.41 7.96 1.12
CA LEU A 317 -9.39 7.85 2.57
C LEU A 317 -10.10 6.56 2.97
N THR A 318 -9.37 5.61 3.57
CA THR A 318 -9.85 4.25 3.87
C THR A 318 -9.52 3.88 5.31
N ASP A 319 -10.52 3.42 6.07
CA ASP A 319 -10.35 2.96 7.47
C ASP A 319 -9.71 4.03 8.39
N MET A 320 -10.01 5.31 8.13
CA MET A 320 -9.46 6.48 8.83
C MET A 320 -10.36 6.95 10.00
N THR A 321 -9.77 7.54 11.03
CA THR A 321 -10.48 8.46 11.95
C THR A 321 -9.84 9.83 11.90
N LEU A 322 -10.60 10.83 11.43
CA LEU A 322 -10.19 12.23 11.36
C LEU A 322 -10.83 12.99 12.51
N GLN A 323 -10.05 13.34 13.54
CA GLN A 323 -10.58 13.93 14.78
C GLN A 323 -9.92 15.24 15.21
N ASN A 324 -10.72 16.06 15.90
CA ASN A 324 -10.28 17.30 16.54
C ASN A 324 -9.56 18.31 15.60
N GLY A 325 -9.73 18.18 14.28
CA GLY A 325 -9.20 19.10 13.27
C GLY A 325 -10.00 20.40 13.21
N PHE A 326 -9.31 21.53 13.07
CA PHE A 326 -9.87 22.87 13.20
C PHE A 326 -9.41 23.77 12.04
N ALA A 327 -10.30 24.61 11.51
CA ALA A 327 -9.94 25.67 10.57
C ALA A 327 -10.77 26.92 10.84
N GLN A 328 -10.12 28.06 11.09
CA GLN A 328 -10.78 29.35 11.26
C GLN A 328 -10.32 30.37 10.22
N GLY A 329 -11.28 31.08 9.62
CA GLY A 329 -11.00 32.19 8.72
C GLY A 329 -10.53 33.44 9.46
N GLY A 330 -9.57 34.17 8.89
CA GLY A 330 -9.11 35.45 9.45
C GLY A 330 -10.22 36.50 9.53
N ALA A 331 -10.14 37.39 10.53
CA ALA A 331 -11.05 38.52 10.64
C ALA A 331 -10.75 39.61 9.59
N GLY A 332 -11.78 40.27 9.07
CA GLY A 332 -11.64 41.32 8.05
C GLY A 332 -13.00 41.77 7.51
N SER A 333 -13.04 42.76 6.60
CA SER A 333 -14.30 43.38 6.18
C SER A 333 -15.37 42.39 5.70
N GLY A 334 -14.99 41.36 4.93
CA GLY A 334 -15.89 40.28 4.51
C GLY A 334 -15.87 39.02 5.40
N GLY A 335 -14.86 38.87 6.26
CA GLY A 335 -14.50 37.59 6.91
C GLY A 335 -13.73 36.64 5.96
N GLY A 336 -12.77 35.90 6.50
CA GLY A 336 -12.05 34.84 5.78
C GLY A 336 -12.79 33.49 5.78
N LEU A 337 -12.39 32.58 4.90
CA LEU A 337 -12.99 31.24 4.82
C LEU A 337 -12.40 30.29 5.88
N GLY A 338 -13.25 29.78 6.77
CA GLY A 338 -12.92 28.66 7.67
C GLY A 338 -12.96 27.33 6.92
N ALA A 339 -12.00 27.11 6.03
CA ALA A 339 -12.00 26.01 5.08
C ALA A 339 -11.68 24.66 5.76
N GLY A 340 -12.71 23.95 6.24
CA GLY A 340 -12.71 22.53 6.62
C GLY A 340 -11.61 22.07 7.59
N GLY A 341 -11.91 21.91 8.88
CA GLY A 341 -10.93 21.50 9.90
C GLY A 341 -10.44 20.05 9.79
N ALA A 342 -11.30 19.10 9.38
CA ALA A 342 -10.86 17.74 9.08
C ALA A 342 -10.26 17.65 7.67
N LEU A 343 -11.09 18.00 6.69
CA LEU A 343 -10.82 17.82 5.28
C LEU A 343 -11.28 19.08 4.56
N PHE A 344 -10.40 19.65 3.75
CA PHE A 344 -10.73 20.65 2.75
C PHE A 344 -10.34 20.14 1.36
N ILE A 345 -11.17 20.44 0.37
CA ILE A 345 -11.06 19.94 -1.01
C ILE A 345 -11.27 21.16 -1.92
N ASN A 346 -10.33 21.44 -2.81
CA ASN A 346 -10.43 22.54 -3.77
C ASN A 346 -11.20 22.13 -5.05
N GLU A 347 -11.56 23.11 -5.88
CA GLU A 347 -12.22 22.86 -7.16
C GLU A 347 -11.29 22.13 -8.13
N GLY A 348 -11.70 20.94 -8.58
CA GLY A 348 -10.93 20.08 -9.48
C GLY A 348 -10.29 18.86 -8.82
N ALA A 349 -10.14 18.84 -7.49
CA ALA A 349 -9.72 17.66 -6.76
C ALA A 349 -10.85 16.64 -6.61
N THR A 350 -10.49 15.35 -6.52
CA THR A 350 -11.42 14.25 -6.20
C THR A 350 -11.02 13.60 -4.88
N VAL A 351 -12.00 13.28 -4.02
CA VAL A 351 -11.76 12.50 -2.80
C VAL A 351 -12.78 11.37 -2.66
N ASN A 352 -12.29 10.13 -2.62
CA ASN A 352 -13.07 8.93 -2.30
C ASN A 352 -12.92 8.63 -0.81
N ILE A 353 -14.01 8.25 -0.14
CA ILE A 353 -14.04 8.05 1.31
C ILE A 353 -14.74 6.72 1.63
N ALA A 354 -14.01 5.79 2.24
CA ALA A 354 -14.47 4.50 2.73
C ALA A 354 -14.17 4.38 4.23
N ASN A 355 -15.08 3.75 4.99
CA ASN A 355 -14.94 3.41 6.42
C ASN A 355 -14.43 4.53 7.36
N THR A 356 -14.54 5.79 6.95
CA THR A 356 -13.86 6.91 7.61
C THR A 356 -14.77 7.65 8.59
N SER A 357 -14.30 7.86 9.82
CA SER A 357 -14.99 8.61 10.87
C SER A 357 -14.52 10.07 10.96
N PHE A 358 -15.44 11.00 11.24
CA PHE A 358 -15.16 12.42 11.42
C PHE A 358 -15.64 12.90 12.80
N LEU A 359 -14.73 13.11 13.75
CA LEU A 359 -15.06 13.38 15.17
C LEU A 359 -14.64 14.78 15.62
N ASN A 360 -15.54 15.53 16.27
CA ASN A 360 -15.28 16.83 16.93
C ASN A 360 -14.67 17.96 16.06
N ASN A 361 -14.57 17.78 14.75
CA ASN A 361 -13.92 18.72 13.84
C ASN A 361 -14.70 20.04 13.69
N GLN A 362 -13.99 21.15 13.49
CA GLN A 362 -14.54 22.50 13.48
C GLN A 362 -14.12 23.31 12.24
N ALA A 363 -15.06 24.07 11.68
CA ALA A 363 -14.84 24.95 10.54
C ALA A 363 -15.56 26.28 10.81
N ILE A 364 -14.81 27.37 10.98
CA ILE A 364 -15.32 28.63 11.52
C ILE A 364 -15.02 29.77 10.54
N GLY A 365 -16.07 30.35 9.93
CA GLY A 365 -15.93 31.55 9.10
C GLY A 365 -15.39 32.74 9.90
N GLY A 366 -14.52 33.53 9.29
CA GLY A 366 -13.91 34.68 9.94
C GLY A 366 -14.90 35.81 10.25
N ALA A 367 -14.59 36.59 11.27
CA ALA A 367 -15.43 37.72 11.67
C ALA A 367 -15.44 38.81 10.58
N GLY A 368 -16.64 39.12 10.07
CA GLY A 368 -16.88 40.23 9.15
C GLY A 368 -16.76 41.61 9.82
N GLY A 369 -16.57 42.65 9.01
CA GLY A 369 -16.51 44.03 9.50
C GLY A 369 -17.86 44.55 9.99
N THR A 370 -17.85 45.42 11.01
CA THR A 370 -19.07 46.03 11.57
C THR A 370 -19.68 47.12 10.68
N ALA A 371 -19.05 47.48 9.57
CA ALA A 371 -19.45 48.56 8.69
C ALA A 371 -20.17 48.06 7.42
N GLY A 372 -21.50 48.23 7.37
CA GLY A 372 -22.19 48.54 6.11
C GLY A 372 -22.24 47.48 5.01
N GLY A 373 -22.76 46.28 5.29
CA GLY A 373 -23.57 45.58 4.28
C GLY A 373 -22.88 44.70 3.23
N ALA A 374 -21.81 43.98 3.57
CA ALA A 374 -21.30 42.86 2.76
C ALA A 374 -20.59 41.77 3.61
N GLY A 375 -21.29 41.23 4.61
CA GLY A 375 -20.75 40.18 5.49
C GLY A 375 -20.69 38.81 4.78
N GLY A 376 -19.56 38.50 4.17
CA GLY A 376 -19.30 37.28 3.38
C GLY A 376 -19.13 35.97 4.18
N GLY A 377 -19.68 35.90 5.39
CA GLY A 377 -19.71 34.65 6.16
C GLY A 377 -20.82 33.73 5.66
N LEU A 378 -20.50 32.46 5.37
CA LEU A 378 -21.49 31.40 5.10
C LEU A 378 -22.24 31.05 6.40
N ALA A 379 -23.18 31.92 6.78
CA ALA A 379 -23.82 31.92 8.08
C ALA A 379 -24.86 30.78 8.22
N GLY A 380 -24.38 29.60 8.60
CA GLY A 380 -25.21 28.61 9.26
C GLY A 380 -26.02 27.69 8.35
N LEU A 381 -25.35 26.92 7.49
CA LEU A 381 -25.68 25.49 7.53
C LEU A 381 -25.25 24.99 8.91
N ARG A 382 -26.19 24.45 9.69
CA ARG A 382 -25.90 23.90 11.01
C ARG A 382 -24.92 22.74 10.80
N GLY A 383 -23.76 22.77 11.45
CA GLY A 383 -22.84 21.63 11.40
C GLY A 383 -23.59 20.36 11.76
N PHE A 384 -23.44 19.31 10.93
CA PHE A 384 -24.05 18.02 11.21
C PHE A 384 -23.48 17.49 12.53
N LYS A 385 -24.26 17.59 13.60
CA LYS A 385 -24.05 16.75 14.77
C LYS A 385 -24.37 15.32 14.35
N GLY A 386 -23.34 14.59 13.95
CA GLY A 386 -23.41 13.16 13.69
C GLY A 386 -23.72 12.40 14.97
N THR A 387 -24.98 12.37 15.38
CA THR A 387 -25.47 11.41 16.36
C THR A 387 -25.64 10.08 15.64
N GLY A 388 -24.57 9.29 15.60
CA GLY A 388 -24.61 7.93 15.07
C GLY A 388 -25.51 7.03 15.91
N SER A 389 -26.12 6.04 15.23
CA SER A 389 -26.88 4.93 15.79
C SER A 389 -26.75 3.72 14.89
#